data_AF-X1BEB5-F1
#
_entry.id   AF-X1BEB5-F1
#
_cell.length_a   1.000
_cell.length_b   1.000
_cell.length_c   1.000
_cell.angle_alpha   90.00
_cell.angle_beta   90.00
_cell.angle_gamma   90.00
#
_symmetry.space_group_name_H-M   'P 1'
#
loop_
_entity.id
_entity.type
_entity.pdbx_description
1 polymer ?
#
loop_
_entity_poly.entity_id
_entity_poly.type
_entity_poly.pdbx_seq_one_letter_code
_entity_poly.pdbx_strand_id
1 'polypeptide(L)'
;KGVPPETRRALENGNTEFLRELHGGARLYPDTDTEVIFNLEEEINKIRENLPEYPWITIKQYSKRYKTEERLIKDLIFTGRLNLFDDLIELYPDNPSLVFTTLLETTTALRRDGKNMENITDNDYLEIFGLLKKKEISKEAIEEVMSLKADFPELSIDQIKKKLKIESISLEHLKKLINEIIDDNSKLIKEKEMRAKGPLMGEVMKKARGKIDGAIISKELEIAIEEKLKELK
;
A
#
# COMPACT_ATOMS: atom_id res chain seq x y z
N LYS A 1 39.06 -39.84 -18.76
CA LYS A 1 37.59 -39.97 -18.66
C LYS A 1 37.10 -38.90 -17.69
N GLY A 2 36.07 -38.12 -18.06
CA GLY A 2 35.57 -36.96 -17.29
C GLY A 2 34.26 -37.26 -16.57
N VAL A 3 33.54 -36.21 -16.17
CA VAL A 3 32.22 -36.29 -15.50
C VAL A 3 31.20 -36.95 -16.43
N PRO A 4 30.45 -37.98 -15.97
CA PRO A 4 29.45 -38.65 -16.80
C PRO A 4 28.19 -37.80 -17.00
N PRO A 5 27.46 -37.97 -18.11
CA PRO A 5 26.17 -37.32 -18.29
C PRO A 5 25.09 -38.02 -17.44
N GLU A 6 24.42 -37.26 -16.58
CA GLU A 6 23.49 -37.80 -15.58
C GLU A 6 22.36 -36.81 -15.28
N THR A 7 21.21 -37.35 -14.86
CA THR A 7 20.13 -36.56 -14.28
C THR A 7 20.33 -36.50 -12.77
N ARG A 8 20.33 -35.29 -12.20
CA ARG A 8 20.48 -35.08 -10.76
C ARG A 8 19.31 -34.29 -10.19
N ARG A 9 18.99 -34.54 -8.93
CA ARG A 9 18.00 -33.78 -8.14
C ARG A 9 18.72 -32.72 -7.31
N ALA A 10 18.18 -31.51 -7.28
CA ALA A 10 18.64 -30.48 -6.35
C ALA A 10 18.17 -30.81 -4.92
N LEU A 11 19.07 -30.66 -3.94
CA LEU A 11 18.79 -30.80 -2.51
C LEU A 11 18.74 -29.42 -1.85
N GLU A 12 18.04 -29.32 -0.71
CA GLU A 12 17.90 -28.05 0.03
C GLU A 12 19.24 -27.48 0.53
N ASN A 13 20.23 -28.34 0.75
CA ASN A 13 21.58 -27.93 1.17
C ASN A 13 22.45 -27.40 0.01
N GLY A 14 21.88 -27.17 -1.17
CA GLY A 14 22.60 -26.70 -2.36
C GLY A 14 23.43 -27.77 -3.08
N ASN A 15 23.48 -28.99 -2.55
CA ASN A 15 24.07 -30.12 -3.26
C ASN A 15 23.07 -30.73 -4.25
N THR A 16 23.55 -31.71 -5.01
CA THR A 16 22.73 -32.48 -5.92
C THR A 16 22.93 -33.96 -5.68
N GLU A 17 21.89 -34.75 -5.88
CA GLU A 17 21.92 -36.19 -5.76
C GLU A 17 21.72 -36.84 -7.13
N PHE A 18 22.48 -37.88 -7.42
CA PHE A 18 22.32 -38.65 -8.64
C PHE A 18 20.97 -39.37 -8.65
N LEU A 19 20.24 -39.28 -9.77
CA LEU A 19 19.00 -40.04 -9.98
C LEU A 19 19.20 -41.19 -10.95
N ARG A 20 19.72 -40.89 -12.14
CA ARG A 20 19.94 -41.86 -13.21
C ARG A 20 20.96 -41.35 -14.22
N GLU A 21 21.60 -42.28 -14.91
CA GLU A 21 22.42 -41.94 -16.06
C GLU A 21 21.55 -41.33 -17.17
N LEU A 22 22.12 -40.39 -17.92
CA LEU A 22 21.41 -39.82 -19.04
C LEU A 22 21.46 -40.81 -20.21
N HIS A 23 20.31 -41.42 -20.51
CA HIS A 23 20.18 -42.25 -21.71
C HIS A 23 20.29 -41.37 -22.97
N GLY A 24 20.69 -41.97 -24.10
CA GLY A 24 20.80 -41.30 -25.39
C GLY A 24 19.48 -40.70 -25.89
N GLY A 25 19.55 -39.97 -27.00
CA GLY A 25 18.42 -39.21 -27.54
C GLY A 25 17.17 -40.06 -27.81
N ALA A 26 16.00 -39.46 -27.55
CA ALA A 26 14.71 -40.05 -27.91
C ALA A 26 14.61 -40.25 -29.43
N ARG A 27 14.03 -41.37 -29.87
CA ARG A 27 13.68 -41.57 -31.27
C ARG A 27 12.46 -40.70 -31.57
N LEU A 28 12.65 -39.63 -32.31
CA LEU A 28 11.58 -38.73 -32.72
C LEU A 28 11.07 -39.16 -34.11
N TYR A 29 9.76 -39.35 -34.21
CA TYR A 29 9.04 -39.47 -35.47
C TYR A 29 7.90 -38.45 -35.45
N PRO A 30 7.47 -37.91 -36.60
CA PRO A 30 6.28 -37.07 -36.66
C PRO A 30 5.07 -37.84 -36.10
N ASP A 31 4.28 -37.16 -35.27
CA ASP A 31 2.98 -37.68 -34.85
C ASP A 31 2.07 -37.77 -36.08
N THR A 32 1.63 -38.98 -36.41
CA THR A 32 0.78 -39.25 -37.59
C THR A 32 -0.71 -39.21 -37.26
N ASP A 33 -1.07 -39.18 -35.97
CA ASP A 33 -2.46 -39.22 -35.52
C ASP A 33 -3.08 -37.82 -35.49
N THR A 34 -2.24 -36.78 -35.38
CA THR A 34 -2.66 -35.38 -35.33
C THR A 34 -2.43 -34.69 -36.68
N GLU A 35 -3.39 -33.88 -37.13
CA GLU A 35 -3.23 -33.04 -38.31
C GLU A 35 -2.17 -31.94 -38.12
N VAL A 36 -1.61 -31.46 -39.23
CA VAL A 36 -0.64 -30.36 -39.21
C VAL A 36 -1.34 -29.07 -38.78
N ILE A 37 -0.79 -28.41 -37.75
CA ILE A 37 -1.22 -27.07 -37.35
C ILE A 37 -0.56 -26.05 -38.26
N PHE A 38 -1.36 -25.35 -39.06
CA PHE A 38 -0.90 -24.24 -39.89
C PHE A 38 -1.00 -22.93 -39.10
N ASN A 39 0.09 -22.18 -39.01
CA ASN A 39 0.08 -20.86 -38.38
C ASN A 39 -0.13 -19.79 -39.45
N LEU A 40 -1.39 -19.42 -39.71
CA LEU A 40 -1.71 -18.45 -40.77
C LEU A 40 -1.19 -17.05 -40.38
N GLU A 41 -0.66 -16.30 -41.35
CA GLU A 41 -0.16 -14.94 -41.08
C GLU A 41 -1.23 -14.02 -40.49
N GLU A 42 -2.48 -14.17 -40.92
CA GLU A 42 -3.62 -13.43 -40.37
C GLU A 42 -3.83 -13.70 -38.87
N GLU A 43 -3.69 -14.95 -38.43
CA GLU A 43 -3.82 -15.33 -37.02
C GLU A 43 -2.66 -14.79 -36.19
N ILE A 44 -1.44 -14.89 -36.73
CA ILE A 44 -0.24 -14.34 -36.09
C ILE A 44 -0.38 -12.83 -35.91
N ASN A 45 -0.87 -12.11 -36.93
CA ASN A 45 -1.04 -10.66 -36.88
C ASN A 45 -2.14 -10.27 -35.87
N LYS A 46 -3.28 -10.96 -35.86
CA LYS A 46 -4.34 -10.75 -34.86
C LYS A 46 -3.82 -10.95 -33.43
N ILE A 47 -3.01 -11.98 -33.18
CA ILE A 47 -2.42 -12.20 -31.85
C ILE A 47 -1.45 -11.08 -31.52
N ARG A 48 -0.56 -10.72 -32.45
CA ARG A 48 0.46 -9.69 -32.25
C ARG A 48 -0.13 -8.33 -31.92
N GLU A 49 -1.26 -7.97 -32.52
CA GLU A 49 -1.99 -6.73 -32.24
C GLU A 49 -2.61 -6.70 -30.82
N ASN A 50 -2.90 -7.86 -30.24
CA ASN A 50 -3.53 -8.00 -28.92
C ASN A 50 -2.54 -8.39 -27.81
N LEU A 51 -1.25 -8.53 -28.11
CA LEU A 51 -0.25 -8.83 -27.10
C LEU A 51 -0.09 -7.63 -26.15
N PRO A 52 -0.12 -7.84 -24.83
CA PRO A 52 0.17 -6.77 -23.89
C PRO A 52 1.63 -6.30 -24.04
N GLU A 53 1.89 -5.07 -23.61
CA GLU A 53 3.26 -4.59 -23.52
C GLU A 53 4.09 -5.48 -22.57
N TYR A 54 5.38 -5.59 -22.86
CA TYR A 54 6.29 -6.26 -21.95
C TYR A 54 6.36 -5.55 -20.59
N PRO A 55 6.40 -6.28 -19.46
CA PRO A 55 6.40 -5.67 -18.14
C PRO A 55 7.50 -4.62 -17.91
N TRP A 56 8.70 -4.81 -18.48
CA TRP A 56 9.80 -3.85 -18.34
C TRP A 56 9.56 -2.52 -19.09
N ILE A 57 8.71 -2.51 -20.11
CA ILE A 57 8.28 -1.28 -20.79
C ILE A 57 7.29 -0.56 -19.88
N THR A 58 6.27 -1.27 -19.40
CA THR A 58 5.27 -0.75 -18.45
C THR A 58 5.92 -0.17 -17.19
N ILE A 59 6.88 -0.88 -16.58
CA ILE A 59 7.63 -0.42 -15.41
C ILE A 59 8.28 0.95 -15.66
N LYS A 60 8.98 1.10 -16.79
CA LYS A 60 9.65 2.37 -17.15
C LYS A 60 8.66 3.50 -17.40
N GLN A 61 7.57 3.21 -18.11
CA GLN A 61 6.54 4.20 -18.41
C GLN A 61 5.86 4.71 -17.12
N TYR A 62 5.45 3.80 -16.23
CA TYR A 62 4.80 4.13 -14.96
C TYR A 62 5.74 4.85 -14.00
N SER A 63 6.98 4.36 -13.87
CA SER A 63 8.02 5.01 -13.05
C SER A 63 8.21 6.46 -13.46
N LYS A 64 8.30 6.73 -14.78
CA LYS A 64 8.40 8.09 -15.32
C LYS A 64 7.13 8.92 -15.10
N ARG A 65 5.95 8.32 -15.32
CA ARG A 65 4.64 8.98 -15.18
C ARG A 65 4.39 9.45 -13.74
N TYR A 66 4.66 8.59 -12.77
CA TYR A 66 4.39 8.84 -11.35
C TYR A 66 5.61 9.31 -10.56
N LYS A 67 6.76 9.52 -11.23
CA LYS A 67 8.04 9.95 -10.63
C LYS A 67 8.42 9.09 -9.43
N THR A 68 8.34 7.77 -9.60
CA THR A 68 8.56 6.77 -8.55
C THR A 68 9.64 5.77 -8.98
N GLU A 69 10.19 5.00 -8.04
CA GLU A 69 11.18 3.97 -8.34
C GLU A 69 10.58 2.82 -9.15
N GLU A 70 11.32 2.31 -10.14
CA GLU A 70 10.91 1.15 -10.94
C GLU A 70 10.57 -0.08 -10.09
N ARG A 71 11.23 -0.22 -8.93
CA ARG A 71 10.97 -1.29 -7.96
C ARG A 71 9.51 -1.30 -7.49
N LEU A 72 8.93 -0.14 -7.17
CA LEU A 72 7.55 -0.06 -6.68
C LEU A 72 6.55 -0.49 -7.76
N ILE A 73 6.80 -0.13 -9.02
CA ILE A 73 5.95 -0.59 -10.14
C ILE A 73 6.08 -2.10 -10.32
N LYS A 74 7.30 -2.62 -10.26
CA LYS A 74 7.57 -4.06 -10.35
C LYS A 74 6.83 -4.83 -9.26
N ASP A 75 6.84 -4.32 -8.04
CA ASP A 75 6.14 -4.93 -6.90
C ASP A 75 4.61 -4.90 -7.10
N LEU A 76 4.04 -3.82 -7.68
CA LEU A 76 2.61 -3.79 -8.05
C LEU A 76 2.25 -4.84 -9.11
N ILE A 77 3.09 -5.00 -10.14
CA ILE A 77 2.86 -6.01 -11.19
C ILE A 77 2.92 -7.42 -10.59
N PHE A 78 3.94 -7.71 -9.78
CA PHE A 78 4.09 -9.03 -9.16
C PHE A 78 3.02 -9.36 -8.13
N THR A 79 2.42 -8.35 -7.50
CA THR A 79 1.27 -8.53 -6.61
C THR A 79 -0.08 -8.53 -7.34
N GLY A 80 -0.10 -8.32 -8.66
CA GLY A 80 -1.32 -8.26 -9.47
C GLY A 80 -2.18 -7.02 -9.21
N ARG A 81 -1.61 -5.96 -8.63
CA ARG A 81 -2.34 -4.77 -8.15
C ARG A 81 -2.25 -3.57 -9.08
N LEU A 82 -1.72 -3.74 -10.29
CA LEU A 82 -1.55 -2.63 -11.24
C LEU A 82 -2.89 -1.99 -11.63
N ASN A 83 -3.91 -2.81 -11.92
CA ASN A 83 -5.23 -2.30 -12.29
C ASN A 83 -5.89 -1.54 -11.13
N LEU A 84 -5.87 -2.10 -9.91
CA LEU A 84 -6.37 -1.41 -8.72
C LEU A 84 -5.63 -0.09 -8.48
N PHE A 85 -4.31 -0.06 -8.72
CA PHE A 85 -3.54 1.17 -8.63
C PHE A 85 -4.06 2.22 -9.62
N ASP A 86 -4.32 1.85 -10.88
CA ASP A 86 -4.87 2.77 -11.88
C ASP A 86 -6.24 3.32 -11.45
N ASP A 87 -7.14 2.46 -10.97
CA ASP A 87 -8.47 2.85 -10.48
C ASP A 87 -8.38 3.83 -9.29
N LEU A 88 -7.46 3.56 -8.34
CA LEU A 88 -7.24 4.42 -7.18
C LEU A 88 -6.62 5.76 -7.54
N ILE A 89 -5.73 5.80 -8.53
CA ILE A 89 -5.12 7.04 -9.03
C ILE A 89 -6.15 7.90 -9.75
N GLU A 90 -7.06 7.30 -10.52
CA GLU A 90 -8.17 8.03 -11.14
C GLU A 90 -9.08 8.65 -10.07
N LEU A 91 -9.35 7.90 -8.99
CA LEU A 91 -10.16 8.37 -7.89
C LEU A 91 -9.46 9.46 -7.05
N TYR A 92 -8.18 9.27 -6.70
CA TYR A 92 -7.39 10.13 -5.83
C TYR A 92 -6.02 10.50 -6.45
N PRO A 93 -6.01 11.39 -7.46
CA PRO A 93 -4.79 11.72 -8.21
C PRO A 93 -3.80 12.60 -7.43
N ASP A 94 -4.24 13.22 -6.33
CA ASP A 94 -3.48 14.23 -5.60
C ASP A 94 -2.20 13.69 -4.95
N ASN A 95 -2.17 12.39 -4.58
CA ASN A 95 -1.02 11.79 -3.92
C ASN A 95 -0.81 10.33 -4.33
N PRO A 96 -0.15 10.07 -5.47
CA PRO A 96 0.20 8.73 -5.92
C PRO A 96 1.06 7.95 -4.93
N SER A 97 1.95 8.65 -4.21
CA SER A 97 2.82 8.02 -3.20
C SER A 97 2.02 7.36 -2.09
N LEU A 98 0.91 7.97 -1.66
CA LEU A 98 0.02 7.37 -0.67
C LEU A 98 -0.62 6.07 -1.21
N VAL A 99 -1.03 6.04 -2.48
CA VAL A 99 -1.58 4.82 -3.11
C VAL A 99 -0.52 3.71 -3.12
N PHE A 100 0.73 4.01 -3.51
CA PHE A 100 1.84 3.06 -3.45
C PHE A 100 2.07 2.53 -2.03
N THR A 101 2.19 3.43 -1.04
CA THR A 101 2.40 3.06 0.37
C THR A 101 1.25 2.22 0.90
N THR A 102 0.00 2.54 0.56
CA THR A 102 -1.16 1.75 0.99
C THR A 102 -1.14 0.35 0.37
N LEU A 103 -0.94 0.24 -0.95
CA LEU A 103 -0.98 -1.04 -1.64
C LEU A 103 0.23 -1.92 -1.34
N LEU A 104 1.42 -1.37 -1.14
CA LEU A 104 2.65 -2.17 -0.96
C LEU A 104 3.04 -2.27 0.51
N GLU A 105 3.24 -1.14 1.17
CA GLU A 105 3.83 -1.11 2.51
C GLU A 105 2.80 -1.44 3.59
N THR A 106 1.63 -0.79 3.57
CA THR A 106 0.58 -0.96 4.58
C THR A 106 0.02 -2.38 4.54
N THR A 107 -0.22 -2.94 3.34
CA THR A 107 -0.66 -4.34 3.25
C THR A 107 0.39 -5.33 3.75
N THR A 108 1.68 -5.06 3.52
CA THR A 108 2.77 -5.90 4.01
C THR A 108 2.89 -5.80 5.53
N ALA A 109 2.75 -4.60 6.09
CA ALA A 109 2.76 -4.36 7.53
C ALA A 109 1.62 -5.11 8.23
N LEU A 110 0.38 -4.94 7.77
CA LEU A 110 -0.79 -5.61 8.34
C LEU A 110 -0.69 -7.14 8.25
N ARG A 111 -0.12 -7.68 7.15
CA ARG A 111 0.14 -9.12 7.02
C ARG A 111 1.14 -9.61 8.07
N ARG A 112 2.18 -8.83 8.38
CA ARG A 112 3.15 -9.15 9.45
C ARG A 112 2.50 -9.14 10.83
N ASP A 113 1.51 -8.27 11.02
CA ASP A 113 0.70 -8.21 12.25
C ASP A 113 -0.37 -9.32 12.32
N GLY A 114 -0.35 -10.28 11.39
CA GLY A 114 -1.25 -11.44 11.39
C GLY A 114 -2.62 -11.19 10.77
N LYS A 115 -2.84 -10.04 10.12
CA LYS A 115 -4.11 -9.74 9.44
C LYS A 115 -4.21 -10.50 8.13
N ASN A 116 -5.39 -11.08 7.85
CA ASN A 116 -5.66 -11.70 6.56
C ASN A 116 -6.06 -10.62 5.54
N MET A 117 -5.12 -10.24 4.68
CA MET A 117 -5.34 -9.21 3.66
C MET A 117 -6.24 -9.66 2.50
N GLU A 118 -6.52 -10.97 2.37
CA GLU A 118 -7.46 -11.48 1.36
C GLU A 118 -8.92 -11.09 1.67
N ASN A 119 -9.19 -10.70 2.91
CA ASN A 119 -10.49 -10.21 3.35
C ASN A 119 -10.82 -8.79 2.85
N ILE A 120 -9.83 -8.06 2.33
CA ILE A 120 -10.01 -6.69 1.80
C ILE A 120 -10.09 -6.77 0.29
N THR A 121 -11.24 -6.39 -0.26
CA THR A 121 -11.51 -6.40 -1.70
C THR A 121 -11.08 -5.10 -2.36
N ASP A 122 -10.92 -5.12 -3.68
CA ASP A 122 -10.63 -3.92 -4.49
C ASP A 122 -11.68 -2.80 -4.27
N ASN A 123 -12.95 -3.17 -4.10
CA ASN A 123 -14.03 -2.23 -3.77
C ASN A 123 -13.82 -1.55 -2.40
N ASP A 124 -13.31 -2.27 -1.40
CA ASP A 124 -13.02 -1.69 -0.09
C ASP A 124 -11.92 -0.61 -0.21
N TYR A 125 -10.89 -0.84 -1.03
CA TYR A 125 -9.88 0.17 -1.32
C TYR A 125 -10.50 1.41 -2.00
N LEU A 126 -11.36 1.21 -3.00
CA LEU A 126 -12.06 2.30 -3.69
C LEU A 126 -12.93 3.10 -2.71
N GLU A 127 -13.64 2.44 -1.79
CA GLU A 127 -14.42 3.11 -0.75
C GLU A 127 -13.54 3.95 0.19
N ILE A 128 -12.43 3.38 0.68
CA ILE A 128 -11.48 4.06 1.56
C ILE A 128 -10.93 5.32 0.89
N PHE A 129 -10.44 5.22 -0.34
CA PHE A 129 -9.91 6.38 -1.07
C PHE A 129 -11.01 7.38 -1.47
N GLY A 130 -12.23 6.90 -1.70
CA GLY A 130 -13.40 7.76 -1.91
C GLY A 130 -13.73 8.62 -0.69
N LEU A 131 -13.66 8.04 0.52
CA LEU A 131 -13.82 8.79 1.78
C LEU A 131 -12.66 9.77 2.01
N LEU A 132 -11.43 9.38 1.65
CA LEU A 132 -10.26 10.25 1.73
C LEU A 132 -10.41 11.48 0.82
N LYS A 133 -10.88 11.28 -0.43
CA LYS A 133 -11.19 12.37 -1.37
C LYS A 133 -12.21 13.35 -0.82
N LYS A 134 -13.24 12.85 -0.14
CA LYS A 134 -14.27 13.66 0.54
C LYS A 134 -13.79 14.29 1.85
N LYS A 135 -12.57 14.00 2.29
CA LYS A 135 -11.98 14.42 3.58
C LYS A 135 -12.79 13.95 4.80
N GLU A 136 -13.51 12.85 4.67
CA GLU A 136 -14.25 12.23 5.79
C GLU A 136 -13.32 11.41 6.69
N ILE A 137 -12.20 10.93 6.15
CA ILE A 137 -11.14 10.24 6.88
C ILE A 137 -9.80 10.93 6.63
N SER A 138 -8.86 10.83 7.57
CA SER A 138 -7.48 11.27 7.36
C SER A 138 -6.61 10.16 6.75
N LYS A 139 -5.41 10.50 6.28
CA LYS A 139 -4.46 9.52 5.70
C LYS A 139 -4.01 8.49 6.73
N GLU A 140 -3.89 8.91 7.98
CA GLU A 140 -3.49 8.09 9.11
C GLU A 140 -4.56 7.07 9.52
N ALA A 141 -5.82 7.28 9.11
CA ALA A 141 -6.92 6.36 9.38
C ALA A 141 -6.92 5.13 8.47
N ILE A 142 -6.23 5.18 7.32
CA ILE A 142 -6.27 4.12 6.31
C ILE A 142 -5.83 2.77 6.90
N GLU A 143 -4.70 2.76 7.60
CA GLU A 143 -4.14 1.55 8.22
C GLU A 143 -5.11 0.95 9.25
N GLU A 144 -5.75 1.78 10.08
CA GLU A 144 -6.68 1.34 11.12
C GLU A 144 -7.99 0.81 10.53
N VAL A 145 -8.52 1.48 9.49
CA VAL A 145 -9.70 1.03 8.74
C VAL A 145 -9.42 -0.30 8.06
N MET A 146 -8.28 -0.44 7.38
CA MET A 146 -7.88 -1.69 6.73
C MET A 146 -7.68 -2.83 7.74
N SER A 147 -7.06 -2.55 8.88
CA SER A 147 -6.85 -3.51 9.95
C SER A 147 -8.18 -4.07 10.48
N LEU A 148 -9.15 -3.19 10.77
CA LEU A 148 -10.48 -3.63 11.19
C LEU A 148 -11.26 -4.33 10.08
N LYS A 149 -11.12 -3.90 8.83
CA LYS A 149 -11.76 -4.58 7.70
C LYS A 149 -11.23 -6.00 7.52
N ALA A 150 -9.93 -6.20 7.74
CA ALA A 150 -9.33 -7.52 7.71
C ALA A 150 -9.83 -8.44 8.84
N ASP A 151 -10.09 -7.90 10.04
CA ASP A 151 -10.66 -8.65 11.17
C ASP A 151 -12.15 -8.95 11.02
N PHE A 152 -12.90 -8.01 10.42
CA PHE A 152 -14.36 -8.04 10.30
C PHE A 152 -14.78 -7.80 8.83
N PRO A 153 -14.54 -8.78 7.93
CA PRO A 153 -14.80 -8.65 6.49
C PRO A 153 -16.27 -8.33 6.15
N GLU A 154 -17.20 -8.74 7.00
CA GLU A 154 -18.64 -8.51 6.85
C GLU A 154 -19.06 -7.04 7.06
N LEU A 155 -18.23 -6.23 7.72
CA LEU A 155 -18.53 -4.83 7.94
C LEU A 155 -18.20 -3.99 6.70
N SER A 156 -19.10 -3.06 6.36
CA SER A 156 -18.81 -2.05 5.34
C SER A 156 -17.81 -1.01 5.85
N ILE A 157 -17.14 -0.31 4.94
CA ILE A 157 -16.19 0.75 5.33
C ILE A 157 -16.89 1.86 6.12
N ASP A 158 -18.16 2.19 5.80
CA ASP A 158 -18.93 3.17 6.58
C ASP A 158 -19.24 2.67 8.01
N GLN A 159 -19.53 1.38 8.19
CA GLN A 159 -19.72 0.79 9.52
C GLN A 159 -18.42 0.82 10.34
N ILE A 160 -17.29 0.51 9.70
CA ILE A 160 -15.95 0.57 10.33
C ILE A 160 -15.61 2.01 10.74
N LYS A 161 -15.89 3.00 9.87
CA LYS A 161 -15.72 4.43 10.16
C LYS A 161 -16.48 4.84 11.43
N LYS A 162 -17.76 4.45 11.54
CA LYS A 162 -18.59 4.70 12.72
C LYS A 162 -18.05 4.01 13.98
N LYS A 163 -17.61 2.76 13.86
CA LYS A 163 -17.03 1.98 14.97
C LYS A 163 -15.75 2.62 15.52
N LEU A 164 -14.90 3.14 14.63
CA LEU A 164 -13.66 3.84 14.99
C LEU A 164 -13.90 5.27 15.50
N LYS A 165 -15.12 5.79 15.43
CA LYS A 165 -15.43 7.20 15.70
C LYS A 165 -14.51 8.15 14.91
N ILE A 166 -14.13 7.73 13.70
CA ILE A 166 -13.44 8.57 12.74
C ILE A 166 -14.50 9.42 12.08
N GLU A 167 -14.98 10.41 12.81
CA GLU A 167 -15.70 11.53 12.23
C GLU A 167 -14.69 12.68 12.12
N SER A 168 -14.68 13.32 10.96
CA SER A 168 -13.89 14.53 10.74
C SER A 168 -14.26 15.56 11.79
N ILE A 169 -13.35 15.87 12.71
CA ILE A 169 -13.55 16.94 13.68
C ILE A 169 -13.41 18.27 12.93
N SER A 170 -14.25 19.26 13.25
CA SER A 170 -14.08 20.61 12.68
C SER A 170 -12.80 21.26 13.20
N LEU A 171 -12.21 22.16 12.41
CA LEU A 171 -11.04 22.96 12.84
C LEU A 171 -11.28 23.68 14.17
N GLU A 172 -12.50 24.15 14.42
CA GLU A 172 -12.87 24.83 15.66
C GLU A 172 -12.82 23.89 16.88
N HIS A 173 -13.30 22.66 16.73
CA HIS A 173 -13.28 21.69 17.82
C HIS A 173 -11.86 21.17 18.07
N LEU A 174 -11.02 21.06 17.02
CA LEU A 174 -9.59 20.80 17.18
C LEU A 174 -8.90 21.92 17.99
N LYS A 175 -9.16 23.19 17.67
CA LYS A 175 -8.59 24.33 18.40
C LYS A 175 -8.96 24.30 19.88
N LYS A 176 -10.23 23.98 20.20
CA LYS A 176 -10.67 23.82 21.60
C LYS A 176 -9.91 22.70 22.31
N LEU A 177 -9.79 21.53 21.68
CA LEU A 177 -9.07 20.39 22.23
C LEU A 177 -7.58 20.71 22.46
N ILE A 178 -6.94 21.40 21.52
CA ILE A 178 -5.54 21.83 21.63
C ILE A 178 -5.38 22.82 22.79
N ASN A 179 -6.27 23.80 22.91
CA ASN A 179 -6.22 24.78 24.00
C ASN A 179 -6.40 24.13 25.38
N GLU A 180 -7.34 23.18 25.52
CA GLU A 180 -7.51 22.40 26.75
C GLU A 180 -6.22 21.65 27.12
N ILE A 181 -5.59 20.96 26.16
CA ILE A 181 -4.34 20.22 26.38
C ILE A 181 -3.19 21.16 26.74
N ILE A 182 -3.13 22.35 26.12
CA ILE A 182 -2.12 23.38 26.40
C ILE A 182 -2.29 23.95 27.80
N ASP A 183 -3.52 24.21 28.23
CA ASP A 183 -3.80 24.74 29.57
C ASP A 183 -3.48 23.70 30.66
N ASP A 184 -3.88 22.44 30.45
CA ASP A 184 -3.57 21.30 31.35
C ASP A 184 -2.05 21.08 31.48
N ASN A 185 -1.29 21.36 30.41
CA ASN A 185 0.17 21.19 30.36
C ASN A 185 0.96 22.51 30.38
N SER A 186 0.37 23.59 30.90
CA SER A 186 0.98 24.93 30.94
C SER A 186 2.37 24.97 31.59
N LYS A 187 2.62 24.14 32.61
CA LYS A 187 3.94 23.98 33.24
C LYS A 187 5.00 23.45 32.26
N LEU A 188 4.61 22.47 31.45
CA LEU A 188 5.50 21.84 30.46
C LEU A 188 5.91 22.85 29.37
N ILE A 189 4.99 23.70 28.95
CA ILE A 189 5.25 24.76 27.96
C ILE A 189 6.16 25.83 28.54
N LYS A 190 5.99 26.19 29.83
CA LYS A 190 6.86 27.16 30.51
C LYS A 190 8.30 26.65 30.67
N GLU A 191 8.50 25.35 30.90
CA GLU A 191 9.82 24.75 31.08
C GLU A 191 10.54 24.42 29.76
N LYS A 192 9.79 23.99 28.73
CA LYS A 192 10.36 23.47 27.48
C LYS A 192 10.11 24.34 26.26
N GLU A 193 9.33 25.41 26.39
CA GLU A 193 8.95 26.31 25.29
C GLU A 193 8.50 25.52 24.04
N MET A 194 9.06 25.81 22.87
CA MET A 194 8.75 25.11 21.62
C MET A 194 9.12 23.62 21.63
N ARG A 195 10.02 23.17 22.53
CA ARG A 195 10.37 21.75 22.66
C ARG A 195 9.24 20.94 23.32
N ALA A 196 8.22 21.59 23.88
CA ALA A 196 7.00 20.93 24.36
C ALA A 196 6.14 20.34 23.22
N LYS A 197 6.37 20.77 21.96
CA LYS A 197 5.58 20.33 20.80
C LYS A 197 5.52 18.81 20.65
N GLY A 198 6.63 18.09 20.82
CA GLY A 198 6.68 16.63 20.68
C GLY A 198 5.76 15.89 21.67
N PRO A 199 5.95 16.10 22.99
CA PRO A 199 5.07 15.53 24.01
C PRO A 199 3.58 15.89 23.83
N LEU A 200 3.28 17.16 23.56
CA LEU A 200 1.90 17.63 23.35
C LEU A 200 1.27 17.04 22.10
N MET A 201 2.06 16.86 21.02
CA MET A 201 1.61 16.17 19.81
C MET A 201 1.15 14.74 20.13
N GLY A 202 1.86 14.04 21.02
CA GLY A 202 1.45 12.72 21.49
C GLY A 202 0.09 12.72 22.21
N GLU A 203 -0.19 13.73 23.03
CA GLU A 203 -1.48 13.87 23.73
C GLU A 203 -2.62 14.23 22.80
N VAL A 204 -2.39 15.18 21.88
CA VAL A 204 -3.39 15.56 20.88
C VAL A 204 -3.69 14.37 19.97
N MET A 205 -2.67 13.63 19.52
CA MET A 205 -2.85 12.43 18.71
C MET A 205 -3.65 11.35 19.44
N LYS A 206 -3.50 11.13 20.75
CA LYS A 206 -4.35 10.16 21.48
C LYS A 206 -5.85 10.45 21.36
N LYS A 207 -6.25 11.73 21.23
CA LYS A 207 -7.66 12.14 21.16
C LYS A 207 -8.16 12.39 19.72
N ALA A 208 -7.25 12.78 18.81
CA ALA A 208 -7.57 13.25 17.47
C ALA A 208 -6.99 12.41 16.31
N ARG A 209 -6.22 11.34 16.59
CA ARG A 209 -5.66 10.46 15.55
C ARG A 209 -6.76 9.92 14.63
N GLY A 210 -6.48 9.94 13.33
CA GLY A 210 -7.40 9.47 12.29
C GLY A 210 -8.54 10.44 11.94
N LYS A 211 -8.82 11.44 12.78
CA LYS A 211 -9.96 12.36 12.62
C LYS A 211 -9.63 13.62 11.82
N ILE A 212 -8.38 14.10 11.90
CA ILE A 212 -7.85 15.24 11.15
C ILE A 212 -6.44 14.91 10.67
N ASP A 213 -6.06 15.42 9.49
CA ASP A 213 -4.71 15.29 8.93
C ASP A 213 -3.65 15.77 9.94
N GLY A 214 -2.63 14.94 10.19
CA GLY A 214 -1.58 15.24 11.15
C GLY A 214 -0.81 16.53 10.85
N ALA A 215 -0.74 16.95 9.58
CA ALA A 215 -0.14 18.22 9.19
C ALA A 215 -0.95 19.42 9.70
N ILE A 216 -2.28 19.32 9.69
CA ILE A 216 -3.17 20.36 10.24
C ILE A 216 -3.01 20.42 11.76
N ILE A 217 -2.99 19.26 12.43
CA ILE A 217 -2.78 19.18 13.88
C ILE A 217 -1.44 19.83 14.27
N SER A 218 -0.36 19.47 13.56
CA SER A 218 0.98 20.01 13.81
C SER A 218 1.04 21.53 13.66
N LYS A 219 0.36 22.08 12.65
CA LYS A 219 0.31 23.52 12.38
C LYS A 219 -0.49 24.27 13.45
N GLU A 220 -1.68 23.80 13.79
CA GLU A 220 -2.53 24.46 14.80
C GLU A 220 -1.91 24.38 16.21
N LEU A 221 -1.26 23.26 16.54
CA LEU A 221 -0.54 23.10 17.81
C LEU A 221 0.63 24.08 17.93
N GLU A 222 1.36 24.31 16.84
CA GLU A 222 2.47 25.26 16.80
C GLU A 222 2.01 26.69 17.04
N ILE A 223 0.94 27.12 16.36
CA ILE A 223 0.33 28.44 16.55
C ILE A 223 -0.12 28.62 18.01
N ALA A 224 -0.80 27.63 18.58
CA ALA A 224 -1.33 27.73 19.94
C ALA A 224 -0.23 27.77 21.02
N ILE A 225 0.89 27.05 20.82
CA ILE A 225 2.06 27.12 21.71
C ILE A 225 2.70 28.51 21.65
N GLU A 226 2.85 29.10 20.45
CA GLU A 226 3.39 30.45 20.29
C GLU A 226 2.52 31.51 20.96
N GLU A 227 1.20 31.40 20.83
CA GLU A 227 0.25 32.28 21.51
C GLU A 227 0.37 32.16 23.03
N LYS A 228 0.42 30.93 23.56
CA LYS A 228 0.56 30.72 25.01
C LYS A 228 1.89 31.25 25.56
N LEU A 229 2.98 31.12 24.80
CA LEU A 229 4.28 31.68 25.18
C LEU A 229 4.29 33.21 25.19
N LYS A 230 3.47 33.86 24.35
CA LYS A 230 3.27 35.31 24.40
C LYS A 230 2.45 35.74 25.61
N GLU A 231 1.45 34.95 26.02
CA GLU A 231 0.65 35.22 27.24
C GLU A 231 1.45 35.02 28.54
N LEU A 232 2.45 34.14 28.53
CA LEU A 232 3.28 33.80 29.69
C LEU A 232 4.47 34.76 29.90
N LYS A 233 4.73 35.66 28.95
CA LYS A 233 5.74 36.73 29.03
C LYS A 233 5.15 38.00 29.61
#